data_AF-A0A842SH23-F1
#
_entry.id   AF-A0A842SH23-F1
#
_cell.length_a   1.000
_cell.length_b   1.000
_cell.length_c   1.000
_cell.angle_alpha   90.00
_cell.angle_beta   90.00
_cell.angle_gamma   90.00
#
_symmetry.space_group_name_H-M   'P 1'
#
loop_
_entity.id
_entity.type
_entity.pdbx_description
1 polymer ?
#
loop_
_entity_poly.entity_id
_entity_poly.type
_entity_poly.pdbx_seq_one_letter_code
_entity_poly.pdbx_strand_id
1 'polypeptide(L)' 'MKNKMKIYYDPEGDFLEVRFGEVRPSYYENIGDDMFERRDEKTNKITGYKFFNVKKRKEKIPLDVEVDLNSLAIC' A
#
# COMPACT_ATOMS: atom_id res chain seq x y z
N MET A 1 3.13 -13.59 -16.05
CA MET A 1 2.32 -12.40 -15.71
C MET A 1 2.87 -11.71 -14.46
N LYS A 2 4.19 -11.45 -14.43
CA LYS A 2 4.87 -10.71 -13.36
C LYS A 2 4.46 -9.24 -13.51
N ASN A 3 4.02 -8.57 -12.44
CA ASN A 3 3.64 -7.14 -12.38
C ASN A 3 2.14 -6.81 -12.56
N LYS A 4 1.25 -7.46 -11.78
CA LYS A 4 -0.11 -6.94 -11.61
C LYS A 4 -0.18 -6.04 -10.37
N MET A 5 -0.87 -4.91 -10.51
CA MET A 5 -1.28 -4.05 -9.41
C MET A 5 -2.75 -4.33 -9.11
N LYS A 6 -3.10 -4.45 -7.83
CA LYS A 6 -4.48 -4.55 -7.35
C LYS A 6 -4.79 -3.34 -6.51
N ILE A 7 -5.84 -2.63 -6.87
CA ILE A 7 -6.36 -1.49 -6.12
C ILE A 7 -7.70 -1.94 -5.53
N TYR A 8 -7.87 -1.77 -4.22
CA TYR A 8 -9.07 -2.14 -3.48
C TYR A 8 -9.50 -0.95 -2.63
N TYR A 9 -10.74 -0.52 -2.79
CA TYR A 9 -11.30 0.57 -2.01
C TYR A 9 -12.46 0.05 -1.17
N ASP A 10 -12.40 0.29 0.14
CA ASP A 10 -13.48 0.00 1.08
C ASP A 10 -14.15 1.32 1.51
N PRO A 11 -15.37 1.59 1.04
CA PRO A 11 -16.09 2.81 1.40
C PRO A 11 -16.64 2.81 2.84
N GLU A 12 -16.82 1.66 3.46
CA GLU A 12 -17.34 1.52 4.84
C GLU A 12 -16.21 1.72 5.85
N GLY A 13 -15.06 1.07 5.62
CA GLY A 13 -13.84 1.27 6.40
C GLY A 13 -13.09 2.57 6.10
N ASP A 14 -13.48 3.29 5.03
CA ASP A 14 -12.83 4.49 4.49
C ASP A 14 -11.32 4.32 4.27
N PHE A 15 -10.94 3.23 3.58
CA PHE A 15 -9.55 2.99 3.21
C PHE A 15 -9.37 2.53 1.77
N LEU A 16 -8.21 2.88 1.20
CA LEU A 16 -7.74 2.41 -0.10
C LEU A 16 -6.50 1.54 0.12
N GLU A 17 -6.45 0.39 -0.53
CA GLU A 17 -5.32 -0.52 -0.50
C GLU A 17 -4.79 -0.73 -1.91
N VAL A 18 -3.49 -0.52 -2.10
CA VAL A 18 -2.77 -0.77 -3.34
C VAL A 18 -1.80 -1.91 -3.07
N ARG A 19 -1.84 -2.96 -3.88
CA ARG A 19 -0.96 -4.13 -3.75
C ARG A 19 -0.27 -4.43 -5.07
N PHE A 20 0.97 -4.87 -5.00
CA PHE A 20 1.79 -5.22 -6.15
C PHE A 20 2.23 -6.69 -6.05
N GLY A 21 2.29 -7.37 -7.18
CA GLY A 21 2.81 -8.73 -7.24
C GLY A 21 1.84 -9.79 -6.71
N GLU A 22 2.40 -10.89 -6.21
CA GLU A 22 1.65 -12.04 -5.72
C GLU A 22 1.20 -11.86 -4.27
N VAL A 23 0.08 -12.49 -3.90
CA VAL A 23 -0.38 -12.49 -2.51
C VAL A 23 0.60 -13.32 -1.68
N ARG A 24 1.22 -12.67 -0.70
CA ARG A 24 2.15 -13.27 0.25
C ARG A 24 1.78 -12.86 1.67
N PRO A 25 2.20 -13.62 2.70
CA PRO A 25 2.15 -13.14 4.08
C PRO A 25 2.82 -11.77 4.18
N SER A 26 2.15 -10.82 4.79
CA SER A 26 2.62 -9.45 4.88
C SER A 26 2.00 -8.77 6.09
N TYR A 27 2.73 -7.84 6.66
CA TYR A 27 2.24 -6.96 7.71
C TYR A 27 2.13 -5.52 7.20
N TYR A 28 1.48 -4.67 7.99
CA TYR A 28 1.39 -3.24 7.73
C TYR A 28 2.27 -2.48 8.72
N GLU A 29 3.19 -1.69 8.20
CA GLU A 29 4.00 -0.74 8.97
C GLU A 29 3.40 0.65 8.83
N ASN A 30 3.13 1.33 9.95
CA ASN A 30 2.61 2.69 9.94
C ASN A 30 3.73 3.67 9.60
N ILE A 31 3.54 4.50 8.58
CA ILE A 31 4.50 5.51 8.13
C ILE A 31 4.02 6.95 8.34
N GLY A 32 2.93 7.14 9.09
CA GLY A 32 2.34 8.44 9.41
C GLY A 32 1.23 8.87 8.45
N ASP A 33 0.54 9.96 8.79
CA ASP A 33 -0.52 10.57 7.96
C ASP A 33 -1.57 9.57 7.44
N ASP A 34 -2.04 8.66 8.29
CA ASP A 34 -3.01 7.61 7.92
C ASP A 34 -2.51 6.67 6.80
N MET A 35 -1.20 6.57 6.60
CA MET A 35 -0.54 5.72 5.61
C MET A 35 0.18 4.54 6.24
N PHE A 36 0.12 3.42 5.52
CA PHE A 36 0.75 2.18 5.93
C PHE A 36 1.43 1.51 4.74
N GLU A 37 2.65 1.05 4.93
CA GLU A 37 3.35 0.20 3.98
C GLU A 37 2.98 -1.26 4.23
N ARG A 38 2.58 -1.97 3.18
CA ARG A 38 2.43 -3.42 3.23
C ARG A 38 3.78 -4.04 2.95
N ARG A 39 4.35 -4.80 3.89
CA ARG A 39 5.68 -5.41 3.75
C ARG A 39 5.62 -6.93 3.83
N ASP A 40 6.31 -7.60 2.92
CA ASP A 40 6.48 -9.06 2.95
C ASP A 40 7.19 -9.48 4.24
N GLU A 41 6.62 -10.43 4.98
CA GLU A 41 7.11 -10.84 6.31
C GLU A 41 8.52 -11.41 6.29
N LYS A 42 8.95 -12.01 5.17
CA LYS A 42 10.25 -12.69 5.09
C LYS A 42 11.36 -11.78 4.62
N THR A 43 11.05 -10.89 3.69
CA THR A 43 12.04 -10.07 2.98
C THR A 43 12.01 -8.61 3.38
N ASN A 44 11.00 -8.18 4.15
CA ASN A 44 10.75 -6.79 4.54
C ASN A 44 10.53 -5.83 3.36
N LYS A 45 10.30 -6.39 2.15
CA LYS A 45 10.09 -5.62 0.93
C LYS A 45 8.68 -5.07 0.87
N ILE A 46 8.55 -3.85 0.34
CA ILE A 46 7.25 -3.23 0.12
C ILE A 46 6.50 -3.99 -0.98
N THR A 47 5.29 -4.41 -0.67
CA THR A 47 4.36 -5.13 -1.55
C THR A 47 3.04 -4.39 -1.74
N GLY A 48 2.91 -3.20 -1.16
CA GLY A 48 1.70 -2.40 -1.24
C GLY A 48 1.65 -1.25 -0.26
N TYR A 49 0.53 -0.53 -0.28
CA TYR A 49 0.20 0.57 0.61
C TYR A 49 -1.25 0.48 1.04
N LYS A 50 -1.55 1.03 2.21
CA LYS A 50 -2.92 1.28 2.68
C LYS A 50 -3.04 2.71 3.15
N PHE A 51 -4.13 3.35 2.75
CA PHE A 51 -4.47 4.74 3.02
C PHE A 51 -5.79 4.77 3.77
N PHE A 52 -5.80 5.25 5.00
CA PHE A 52 -7.04 5.49 5.74
C PHE A 52 -7.55 6.91 5.52
N ASN A 53 -8.82 7.12 5.89
CA ASN A 53 -9.49 8.41 5.84
C ASN A 53 -9.48 9.05 4.44
N VAL A 54 -9.61 8.25 3.38
CA VAL A 54 -9.54 8.76 1.99
C VAL A 54 -10.67 9.76 1.72
N LYS A 55 -11.90 9.49 2.20
CA LYS A 55 -13.02 10.43 2.13
C LYS A 55 -12.93 11.51 3.20
N LYS A 56 -12.49 11.14 4.40
CA LYS A 56 -12.50 12.02 5.58
C LYS A 56 -11.25 12.89 5.73
N ARG A 57 -10.30 12.80 4.79
CA ARG A 57 -9.05 13.57 4.81
C ARG A 57 -9.38 15.05 4.88
N LYS A 58 -9.07 15.66 6.03
CA LYS A 58 -9.45 17.04 6.36
C LYS A 58 -8.69 18.06 5.53
N GLU A 59 -7.47 17.71 5.14
CA GLU A 59 -6.62 18.57 4.33
C GLU A 59 -6.84 18.23 2.85
N LYS A 60 -7.22 19.23 2.05
CA LYS A 60 -7.35 19.12 0.58
C LYS A 60 -5.98 19.05 -0.12
N ILE A 61 -4.98 18.50 0.56
CA ILE A 61 -3.63 18.36 0.05
C ILE A 61 -3.57 17.01 -0.68
N PRO A 62 -3.10 16.99 -1.95
CA PRO A 62 -2.84 15.75 -2.65
C PRO A 62 -1.85 14.90 -1.86
N LEU A 63 -2.18 13.64 -1.65
CA LEU A 63 -1.26 12.69 -1.05
C LEU A 63 -0.26 12.25 -2.12
N ASP A 64 1.01 12.61 -1.96
CA ASP A 64 2.11 12.21 -2.84
C ASP A 64 3.00 11.19 -2.13
N VAL A 65 3.16 10.02 -2.74
CA VAL A 65 3.85 8.87 -2.13
C VAL A 65 4.76 8.27 -3.17
N GLU A 66 6.06 8.34 -2.91
CA GLU A 66 7.05 7.70 -3.75
C GLU A 66 7.11 6.21 -3.45
N VAL A 67 7.03 5.39 -4.49
CA VAL A 67 7.03 3.93 -4.37
C VAL A 67 8.19 3.35 -5.17
N ASP A 68 9.11 2.67 -4.48
CA ASP A 68 10.17 1.93 -5.15
C ASP A 68 9.67 0.56 -5.66
N LEU A 69 9.36 0.52 -6.95
CA LEU A 69 8.95 -0.69 -7.67
C LEU A 69 10.11 -1.63 -7.99
N ASN A 70 11.37 -1.21 -7.86
CA ASN A 70 12.52 -2.09 -8.11
C ASN A 70 12.66 -3.18 -7.05
N SER A 71 12.05 -2.99 -5.88
CA SER A 71 11.93 -4.02 -4.85
C SER A 71 11.11 -5.24 -5.29
N LEU A 72 10.28 -5.15 -6.35
CA LEU A 72 9.48 -6.25 -6.90
C LEU A 72 10.31 -7.28 -7.70
N ALA A 73 11.55 -6.94 -8.05
CA ALA A 73 12.47 -7.84 -8.74
C ALA A 73 13.31 -8.64 -7.72
N ILE A 74 12.73 -9.67 -7.11
CA ILE A 74 13.52 -10.85 -6.76
C ILE A 74 12.84 -12.06 -7.40
N CYS A 75 13.56 -12.58 -8.39
CA CYS A 75 13.54 -13.89 -9.04
C CYS A 75 12.39 -14.83 -8.69
#